data_AF-A0A6I7ZGW7-F1
#
_entry.id   AF-A0A6I7ZGW7-F1
#
_cell.length_a   1.000
_cell.length_b   1.000
_cell.length_c   1.000
_cell.angle_alpha   90.00
_cell.angle_beta   90.00
_cell.angle_gamma   90.00
#
_symmetry.space_group_name_H-M   'P 1'
#
loop_
_entity.id
_entity.type
_entity.pdbx_description
1 polymer ?
#
loop_
_entity_poly.entity_id
_entity_poly.type
_entity_poly.pdbx_seq_one_letter_code
_entity_poly.pdbx_strand_id
1 'polypeptide(L)' 'MVVLQVLTHNVVVAREGKGEWVLVKKGIGFGKKKGDTIVATNLEKKYRKIE' A
#
# COMPACT_ATOMS: atom_id res chain seq x y z
N MET A 1 2.76 -1.62 -7.51
CA MET A 1 3.28 -1.96 -6.16
C MET A 1 2.67 -3.28 -5.71
N VAL A 2 3.34 -4.06 -4.85
CA VAL A 2 2.84 -5.35 -4.34
C VAL A 2 2.50 -5.23 -2.85
N VAL A 3 1.30 -5.66 -2.43
CA VAL A 3 0.89 -5.67 -1.01
C VAL A 3 1.83 -6.56 -0.20
N LEU A 4 2.44 -5.98 0.82
CA LEU A 4 3.11 -6.74 1.88
C LEU A 4 2.13 -7.05 3.02
N GLN A 5 1.28 -6.09 3.38
CA GLN A 5 0.31 -6.21 4.46
C GLN A 5 -0.87 -5.26 4.25
N VAL A 6 -2.08 -5.71 4.59
CA VAL A 6 -3.25 -4.84 4.70
C VAL A 6 -3.40 -4.45 6.17
N LEU A 7 -3.40 -3.15 6.45
CA LEU A 7 -3.56 -2.63 7.82
C LEU A 7 -5.04 -2.35 8.11
N THR A 8 -5.74 -1.75 7.14
CA THR A 8 -7.18 -1.51 7.18
C THR A 8 -7.75 -1.50 5.75
N HIS A 9 -9.05 -1.30 5.60
CA HIS A 9 -9.68 -1.04 4.30
C HIS A 9 -9.08 0.17 3.55
N ASN A 10 -8.43 1.12 4.25
CA ASN A 10 -7.94 2.37 3.68
C ASN A 10 -6.42 2.51 3.73
N VAL A 11 -5.71 1.53 4.29
CA VAL A 11 -4.25 1.59 4.49
C VAL A 11 -3.62 0.25 4.20
N VAL A 12 -2.58 0.27 3.37
CA VAL A 12 -1.79 -0.92 2.99
C VAL A 12 -0.31 -0.61 3.04
N VAL A 13 0.48 -1.59 3.43
CA VAL A 13 1.94 -1.60 3.24
C VAL A 13 2.23 -2.30 1.93
N ALA A 14 3.00 -1.65 1.06
CA ALA A 14 3.34 -2.18 -0.24
C ALA A 14 4.81 -1.97 -0.58
N ARG A 15 5.35 -2.85 -1.42
CA ARG A 15 6.71 -2.77 -1.96
C ARG A 15 6.70 -2.28 -3.40
N GLU A 16 7.68 -1.45 -3.71
CA GLU A 16 8.04 -1.03 -5.07
C GLU A 16 9.55 -1.00 -5.20
N GLY A 17 10.10 -1.92 -5.99
CA GLY A 17 11.54 -2.15 -6.05
C GLY A 17 12.12 -2.48 -4.68
N LYS A 18 13.11 -1.71 -4.23
CA LYS A 18 13.72 -1.83 -2.89
C LYS A 18 12.98 -1.03 -1.80
N GLY A 19 11.98 -0.23 -2.15
CA GLY A 19 11.27 0.63 -1.20
C GLY A 19 10.04 -0.02 -0.58
N GLU A 20 9.86 0.15 0.73
CA GLU A 20 8.64 -0.18 1.46
C GLU A 20 7.85 1.12 1.75
N TRP A 21 6.55 1.06 1.48
CA TRP A 21 5.68 2.23 1.51
C TRP A 21 4.41 1.93 2.29
N VAL A 22 3.95 2.91 3.07
CA VAL A 22 2.58 2.94 3.59
C VAL A 22 1.74 3.81 2.68
N LEU A 23 0.70 3.23 2.09
CA LEU A 23 -0.22 3.90 1.18
C LEU A 23 -1.54 4.12 1.89
N VAL A 24 -2.04 5.35 1.83
CA VAL A 24 -3.34 5.75 2.39
C VAL A 24 -4.23 6.20 1.25
N LYS A 25 -5.37 5.53 1.11
CA LYS A 25 -6.43 5.88 0.18
C LYS A 25 -7.72 5.15 0.56
N LYS A 26 -8.87 5.83 0.54
CA LYS A 26 -10.18 5.21 0.75
C LYS A 26 -10.36 3.94 -0.11
N GLY A 27 -10.60 2.81 0.54
CA GLY A 27 -10.86 1.51 -0.08
C GLY A 27 -9.64 0.78 -0.65
N ILE A 28 -8.41 1.29 -0.51
CA ILE A 28 -7.21 0.67 -1.14
C ILE A 28 -6.90 -0.74 -0.61
N GLY A 29 -7.31 -1.05 0.63
CA GLY A 29 -7.15 -2.36 1.25
C GLY A 29 -8.38 -3.26 1.14
N PHE A 30 -9.51 -2.76 0.62
CA PHE A 30 -10.75 -3.54 0.51
C PHE A 30 -10.58 -4.69 -0.48
N GLY A 31 -10.84 -5.92 -0.01
CA GLY A 31 -10.68 -7.14 -0.80
C GLY A 31 -9.24 -7.46 -1.21
N LYS A 32 -8.24 -6.76 -0.67
CA LYS A 32 -6.82 -7.00 -0.95
C LYS A 32 -6.21 -7.97 0.05
N LYS A 33 -5.17 -8.68 -0.38
CA LYS A 33 -4.32 -9.54 0.44
C LYS A 33 -2.85 -9.40 0.07
N LYS A 34 -1.96 -9.95 0.90
CA LYS A 34 -0.52 -10.03 0.62
C LYS A 34 -0.28 -10.68 -0.74
N GLY A 35 0.59 -10.06 -1.54
CA GLY A 35 0.92 -10.49 -2.91
C GLY A 35 0.07 -9.85 -4.00
N ASP A 36 -1.06 -9.22 -3.67
CA ASP A 36 -1.87 -8.54 -4.68
C ASP A 36 -1.14 -7.31 -5.24
N THR A 37 -1.36 -7.06 -6.53
CA THR A 37 -0.91 -5.83 -7.18
C THR A 37 -1.85 -4.68 -6.86
N ILE A 38 -1.26 -3.51 -6.57
CA ILE A 38 -1.97 -2.25 -6.42
C ILE A 38 -1.40 -1.20 -7.37
N VAL A 39 -2.31 -0.44 -7.98
CA VAL A 39 -2.02 0.77 -8.74
C VAL A 39 -2.04 1.97 -7.80
N ALA A 40 -0.87 2.59 -7.61
CA ALA A 40 -0.65 3.67 -6.65
C ALA A 40 -0.95 5.07 -7.25
N THR A 41 -2.14 5.25 -7.82
CA THR A 41 -2.59 6.53 -8.38
C THR A 41 -3.60 7.23 -7.47
N ASN A 42 -3.57 8.57 -7.44
CA ASN A 42 -4.46 9.41 -6.62
C ASN A 42 -4.50 8.95 -5.16
N LEU A 43 -3.32 8.75 -4.56
CA LEU A 43 -3.20 8.44 -3.14
C LEU A 43 -3.50 9.69 -2.32
N GLU A 44 -4.16 9.51 -1.17
CA GLU A 44 -4.35 10.60 -0.21
C GLU A 44 -3.04 10.89 0.50
N LYS A 45 -2.31 9.83 0.92
CA LYS A 45 -0.95 9.95 1.49
C LYS A 45 -0.07 8.76 1.06
N LYS A 46 1.23 9.02 0.95
CA LYS A 46 2.27 8.02 0.67
C LYS A 46 3.46 8.28 1.58
N TYR A 47 3.79 7.32 2.44
CA TYR A 47 4.93 7.40 3.35
C TYR A 47 5.98 6.37 2.96
N ARG A 48 7.24 6.79 2.87
CA ARG A 48 8.36 5.87 2.70
C ARG A 48 8.84 5.43 4.06
N LYS A 49 9.06 4.13 4.24
CA LYS A 49 9.80 3.65 5.40
C LYS A 49 11.24 4.15 5.32
N ILE A 50 11.68 4.81 6.38
CA ILE A 50 13.07 5.26 6.56
C ILE A 50 13.74 4.21 7.44
N GLU A 51 15.01 3.90 7.15
CA GLU A 51 15.85 3.07 8.03
C GLU A 51 16.34 3.89 9.24
#